data_AF-A0A961J048-F1
#
_entry.id   AF-A0A961J048-F1
#
_cell.length_a   1.000
_cell.length_b   1.000
_cell.length_c   1.000
_cell.angle_alpha   90.00
_cell.angle_beta   90.00
_cell.angle_gamma   90.00
#
_symmetry.space_group_name_H-M   'P 1'
#
loop_
_entity.id
_entity.type
_entity.pdbx_description
1 polymer ?
#
loop_
_entity_poly.entity_id
_entity_poly.type
_entity_poly.pdbx_seq_one_letter_code
_entity_poly.pdbx_strand_id
1 'polypeptide(L)' 'DVPGDVGILGLNDMEIAGWQNIDLTTIRQPVGEIVEASVEAIVAMLSDPDRLPEARVFPC' A
#
# COMPACT_ATOMS: atom_id res chain seq x y z
N ASP A 1 0.84 21.22 -20.33
CA ASP A 1 -0.45 20.89 -19.72
C ASP A 1 -0.47 19.48 -19.16
N VAL A 2 -1.17 19.27 -18.04
CA VAL A 2 -1.45 17.95 -17.45
C VAL A 2 -2.91 17.60 -17.77
N PRO A 3 -3.23 16.40 -18.29
CA PRO A 3 -2.33 15.28 -18.57
C PRO A 3 -1.71 15.27 -19.99
N GLY A 4 -1.98 16.26 -20.84
CA GLY A 4 -1.66 16.23 -22.28
C GLY A 4 -0.17 16.14 -22.63
N ASP A 5 0.69 16.90 -21.94
CA ASP A 5 2.14 16.90 -22.18
C ASP A 5 2.89 16.05 -21.14
N VAL A 6 2.35 15.99 -19.91
CA VAL A 6 2.93 15.24 -18.80
C VAL A 6 1.81 14.59 -17.99
N GLY A 7 1.89 13.28 -17.82
CA GLY A 7 1.05 12.53 -16.89
C GLY A 7 1.66 12.51 -15.49
N ILE A 8 0.81 12.67 -14.47
CA ILE A 8 1.19 12.52 -13.06
C ILE A 8 0.38 11.37 -12.49
N LEU A 9 1.08 10.40 -11.90
CA LEU A 9 0.48 9.26 -11.20
C LEU A 9 0.94 9.29 -9.73
N GLY A 10 -0.03 9.42 -8.84
CA GLY A 10 0.15 9.32 -7.40
C GLY A 10 0.23 7.87 -6.90
N LEU A 11 0.52 7.74 -5.61
CA LEU A 11 0.54 6.47 -4.88
C LEU A 11 -0.25 6.61 -3.58
N ASN A 12 -0.76 5.48 -3.07
CA ASN A 12 -1.47 5.28 -1.80
C ASN A 12 -2.96 5.61 -1.78
N ASP A 13 -3.51 6.26 -2.80
CA ASP A 13 -4.92 6.67 -2.84
C ASP A 13 -5.41 7.31 -1.53
N MET A 14 -4.64 8.29 -1.07
CA MET A 14 -4.97 9.05 0.14
C MET A 14 -6.20 9.92 -0.12
N GLU A 15 -7.01 10.16 0.91
CA GLU A 15 -8.24 10.96 0.79
C GLU A 15 -8.03 12.33 0.12
N ILE A 16 -6.93 12.99 0.45
CA ILE A 16 -6.53 14.27 -0.15
C ILE A 16 -6.32 14.20 -1.67
N ALA A 17 -5.93 13.04 -2.22
CA ALA A 17 -5.76 12.87 -3.66
C ALA A 17 -7.09 13.02 -4.43
N GLY A 18 -8.23 12.73 -3.79
CA GLY A 18 -9.57 12.84 -4.37
C GLY A 18 -10.25 14.20 -4.19
N TRP A 19 -9.60 15.16 -3.52
CA TRP A 19 -10.18 16.50 -3.38
C TRP A 19 -10.29 17.19 -4.73
N GLN A 20 -11.37 17.93 -4.97
CA GLN A 20 -11.68 18.50 -6.29
C GLN A 20 -10.62 19.47 -6.83
N ASN A 21 -9.86 20.13 -5.95
CA ASN A 21 -8.76 21.01 -6.34
C ASN A 21 -7.44 20.26 -6.59
N ILE A 22 -7.41 18.95 -6.38
CA ILE A 22 -6.25 18.07 -6.55
C ILE A 22 -6.53 17.05 -7.68
N ASP A 23 -7.63 16.28 -7.57
CA ASP A 23 -8.13 15.29 -8.54
C ASP A 23 -7.02 14.43 -9.15
N LEU A 24 -6.18 13.86 -8.28
CA LEU A 24 -4.95 13.17 -8.65
C LEU A 24 -5.22 11.68 -8.89
N THR A 25 -4.96 11.22 -10.12
CA THR A 25 -4.94 9.78 -10.43
C THR A 25 -3.85 9.08 -9.62
N THR A 26 -4.16 7.94 -9.00
CA THR A 26 -3.30 7.27 -8.02
C THR A 26 -3.49 5.76 -8.01
N ILE A 27 -2.48 5.03 -7.57
CA ILE A 27 -2.57 3.58 -7.30
C ILE A 27 -2.91 3.38 -5.83
N ARG A 28 -3.99 2.67 -5.55
CA ARG A 28 -4.39 2.30 -4.19
C ARG A 28 -3.45 1.24 -3.64
N GLN A 29 -2.94 1.46 -2.43
CA GLN A 29 -2.20 0.43 -1.72
C GLN A 29 -3.11 -0.34 -0.76
N PRO A 30 -2.98 -1.68 -0.67
CA PRO A 30 -3.74 -2.51 0.26
C PRO A 30 -3.16 -2.42 1.69
N VAL A 31 -3.06 -1.20 2.24
CA VAL A 31 -2.38 -0.93 3.51
C VAL A 31 -2.98 -1.75 4.66
N GLY A 32 -4.31 -1.94 4.67
CA GLY A 32 -4.99 -2.76 5.68
C GLY A 32 -4.50 -4.21 5.69
N GLU A 33 -4.41 -4.84 4.52
CA GLU A 33 -3.94 -6.22 4.37
C GLU A 33 -2.45 -6.36 4.73
N ILE A 34 -1.63 -5.37 4.36
CA ILE A 34 -0.22 -5.33 4.72
C ILE A 34 -0.06 -5.28 6.25
N VAL A 35 -0.83 -4.44 6.92
CA VAL A 35 -0.80 -4.31 8.39
C VAL A 35 -1.24 -5.61 9.05
N GLU A 36 -2.34 -6.20 8.61
CA GLU A 36 -2.85 -7.47 9.15
C GLU A 36 -1.80 -8.59 9.04
N ALA A 37 -1.24 -8.80 7.84
CA ALA A 37 -0.22 -9.81 7.63
C ALA A 37 1.07 -9.54 8.40
N SER A 38 1.43 -8.27 8.61
CA SER A 38 2.61 -7.90 9.41
C SER A 38 2.41 -8.28 10.88
N VAL A 39 1.21 -8.05 11.43
CA VAL A 39 0.86 -8.45 12.79
C VAL A 39 0.87 -9.97 12.92
N GLU A 40 0.26 -10.69 11.97
CA GLU A 40 0.28 -12.16 11.93
C GLU A 40 1.72 -12.70 11.92
N ALA A 41 2.59 -12.13 11.08
CA ALA A 41 3.98 -12.56 10.98
C ALA A 41 4.74 -12.37 12.30
N ILE A 42 4.55 -11.24 12.98
CA ILE A 42 5.18 -10.96 14.28
C ILE A 42 4.67 -11.95 15.34
N VAL A 43 3.36 -12.18 15.41
CA VAL A 43 2.77 -13.14 16.36
C VAL A 43 3.30 -14.56 16.12
N ALA A 44 3.43 -14.97 14.86
CA ALA A 44 4.00 -16.26 14.50
C ALA A 44 5.48 -16.36 14.91
N MET A 45 6.29 -15.32 14.69
CA MET A 45 7.70 -15.28 15.12
C MET A 45 7.87 -15.36 16.63
N LEU A 46 6.98 -14.74 17.40
CA LEU A 46 6.99 -14.84 18.86
C LEU A 46 6.61 -16.24 19.36
N SER A 47 5.74 -16.93 18.61
CA SER A 47 5.27 -18.27 18.97
C SER A 47 6.26 -19.38 18.57
N ASP A 48 7.01 -19.16 17.48
CA ASP A 48 8.02 -20.08 16.96
C ASP A 48 9.28 -19.28 16.56
N PRO A 49 10.27 -19.13 17.46
CA PRO A 49 11.47 -18.34 17.22
C PRO A 49 12.39 -18.85 16.10
N ASP A 50 12.28 -20.15 15.75
CA ASP A 50 13.11 -20.77 14.70
C ASP A 50 12.46 -20.68 13.31
N ARG A 51 11.27 -20.06 13.21
CA ARG A 51 10.56 -19.84 11.96
C ARG A 51 11.41 -19.06 10.96
N LEU A 52 11.48 -19.55 9.73
CA LEU A 52 12.15 -18.86 8.63
C LEU A 52 11.36 -17.60 8.19
N PRO A 53 12.04 -16.53 7.74
CA PRO A 53 11.39 -15.34 7.22
C PRO A 53 10.44 -15.64 6.05
N GLU A 54 9.31 -14.95 6.00
CA GLU A 54 8.32 -15.03 4.92
C GLU A 54 8.30 -13.73 4.13
N ALA A 55 8.19 -13.83 2.80
CA ALA A 55 7.89 -12.71 1.94
C ALA A 55 6.48 -12.88 1.36
N ARG A 56 5.61 -11.90 1.57
CA ARG A 56 4.23 -11.89 1.06
C ARG A 56 4.03 -10.70 0.11
N VAL A 57 3.46 -10.96 -1.06
CA VAL A 57 3.15 -9.95 -2.09
C VAL A 57 1.65 -9.74 -2.15
N PHE A 58 1.21 -8.50 -2.12
CA PHE A 58 -0.19 -8.10 -2.22
C PHE A 58 -0.49 -7.53 -3.61
N PRO A 59 -1.71 -7.74 -4.15
CA PRO A 59 -2.14 -7.06 -5.36
C PRO A 59 -2.30 -5.55 -5.10
N CYS A 60 -2.02 -4.74 -6.12
CA CYS A 60 -2.27 -3.29 -6.13
C CYS A 60 -3.47 -2.96 -7.01
#